data_AF-V6TD86-F1
#
_entry.id   AF-V6TD86-F1
#
_cell.length_a   1.000
_cell.length_b   1.000
_cell.length_c   1.000
_cell.angle_alpha   90.00
_cell.angle_beta   90.00
_cell.angle_gamma   90.00
#
_symmetry.space_group_name_H-M   'P 1'
#
loop_
_entity.id
_entity.type
_entity.pdbx_description
1 polymer ?
#
loop_
_entity_poly.entity_id
_entity_poly.type
_entity_poly.pdbx_seq_one_letter_code
_entity_poly.pdbx_strand_id
1 'polypeptide(L)'
;MRTAPAGEGPSSTAVEIREGTALMVAAVLGHVEAVKLLMKHERCMRSSNEYTALMWAAANGRAEVVKLLLEVEGGMTKNKDFTALTAAAYFGRLDCVKLLLEKEKDIGGWPALCVADMEGHSEVVSLLESEGIGLEEPCLRMSPRKAVSERA
;
A
#
# COMPACT_ATOMS: atom_id res chain seq x y z
N MET A 1 12.52 29.89 -39.79
CA MET A 1 11.24 29.18 -39.61
C MET A 1 11.39 28.31 -38.37
N ARG A 2 10.57 28.55 -37.34
CA ARG A 2 10.73 27.98 -35.99
C ARG A 2 10.27 26.52 -36.01
N THR A 3 11.11 25.63 -35.49
CA THR A 3 10.73 24.26 -35.13
C THR A 3 9.68 24.32 -34.02
N ALA A 4 8.55 23.65 -34.22
CA ALA A 4 7.56 23.46 -33.16
C ALA A 4 8.14 22.46 -32.14
N PRO A 5 8.11 22.74 -30.82
CA PRO A 5 8.46 21.74 -29.83
C PRO A 5 7.39 20.64 -29.79
N ALA A 6 7.85 19.41 -29.62
CA ALA A 6 7.05 18.22 -29.46
C ALA A 6 5.96 18.44 -28.41
N GLY A 7 4.71 18.14 -28.78
CA GLY A 7 3.59 18.11 -27.86
C GLY A 7 3.90 17.12 -26.74
N GLU A 8 3.91 17.65 -25.53
CA GLU A 8 3.96 16.90 -24.28
C GLU A 8 2.83 15.87 -24.31
N GLY A 9 3.19 14.58 -24.31
CA GLY A 9 2.24 13.51 -24.07
C GLY A 9 1.62 13.67 -22.68
N PRO A 10 0.40 13.16 -22.43
CA PRO A 10 -0.21 13.29 -21.12
C PRO A 10 0.72 12.63 -20.10
N SER A 11 1.25 13.44 -19.18
CA SER A 11 1.82 12.99 -17.92
C SER A 11 0.69 12.32 -17.13
N SER A 12 0.39 11.07 -17.48
CA SER A 12 -0.75 10.33 -16.95
C SER A 12 -0.43 9.88 -15.53
N THR A 13 -0.63 10.78 -14.59
CA THR A 13 -0.80 10.46 -13.17
C THR A 13 -2.19 9.85 -12.89
N ALA A 14 -2.95 9.51 -13.94
CA ALA A 14 -4.26 8.91 -13.82
C ALA A 14 -4.14 7.45 -13.34
N VAL A 15 -4.70 7.17 -12.17
CA VAL A 15 -4.87 5.81 -11.67
C VAL A 15 -6.09 5.20 -12.35
N GLU A 16 -5.89 4.19 -13.19
CA GLU A 16 -6.99 3.43 -13.80
C GLU A 16 -7.49 2.35 -12.81
N ILE A 17 -8.71 2.52 -12.30
CA ILE A 17 -9.37 1.53 -11.42
C ILE A 17 -10.47 0.84 -12.22
N ARG A 18 -10.15 -0.32 -12.80
CA ARG A 18 -11.13 -1.12 -13.56
C ARG A 18 -12.21 -1.68 -12.66
N GLU A 19 -13.47 -1.48 -13.06
CA GLU A 19 -14.65 -1.79 -12.23
C GLU A 19 -14.54 -1.19 -10.81
N GLY A 20 -13.87 -0.03 -10.72
CA GLY A 20 -13.69 0.70 -9.47
C GLY A 20 -14.94 1.44 -9.04
N THR A 21 -15.08 1.64 -7.74
CA THR A 21 -16.14 2.45 -7.15
C THR A 21 -15.70 3.90 -6.96
N ALA A 22 -16.65 4.81 -6.72
CA ALA A 22 -16.33 6.19 -6.41
C ALA A 22 -15.50 6.30 -5.10
N LEU A 23 -15.76 5.41 -4.14
CA LEU A 23 -15.00 5.29 -2.89
C LEU A 23 -13.53 4.97 -3.14
N MET A 24 -13.22 4.07 -4.08
CA MET A 24 -11.83 3.73 -4.42
C MET A 24 -11.10 4.93 -5.03
N VAL A 25 -11.75 5.68 -5.92
CA VAL A 25 -11.18 6.91 -6.50
C VAL A 25 -10.95 7.96 -5.41
N ALA A 26 -11.95 8.21 -4.55
CA ALA A 26 -11.83 9.12 -3.42
C ALA A 26 -10.69 8.71 -2.47
N ALA A 27 -10.50 7.40 -2.27
CA ALA A 27 -9.45 6.84 -1.44
C ALA A 27 -8.05 7.06 -2.02
N VAL A 28 -7.86 6.89 -3.34
CA VAL A 28 -6.60 7.23 -4.03
C VAL A 28 -6.27 8.71 -3.88
N LEU A 29 -7.27 9.58 -4.08
CA LEU A 29 -7.11 11.03 -4.04
C LEU A 29 -6.99 11.58 -2.61
N GLY A 30 -7.35 10.81 -1.59
CA GLY A 30 -7.33 11.25 -0.19
C GLY A 30 -8.50 12.18 0.17
N HIS A 31 -9.62 12.13 -0.55
CA HIS A 31 -10.78 12.99 -0.32
C HIS A 31 -11.63 12.50 0.87
N VAL A 32 -11.19 12.87 2.07
CA VAL A 32 -11.76 12.43 3.36
C VAL A 32 -13.29 12.58 3.44
N GLU A 33 -13.84 13.74 3.07
CA GLU A 33 -15.29 13.97 3.16
C GLU A 33 -16.09 13.12 2.15
N ALA A 34 -15.55 12.92 0.95
CA ALA A 34 -16.16 12.03 -0.03
C ALA A 34 -16.14 10.58 0.47
N VAL A 35 -15.02 10.13 1.06
CA VAL A 35 -14.89 8.80 1.68
C VAL A 35 -15.96 8.59 2.76
N LYS A 36 -16.15 9.55 3.68
CA LYS A 36 -17.17 9.46 4.75
C LYS A 36 -18.60 9.31 4.21
N LEU A 37 -18.92 9.95 3.09
CA LEU A 37 -20.22 9.83 2.44
C LEU A 37 -20.36 8.48 1.71
N LEU A 38 -19.37 8.13 0.90
CA LEU A 38 -19.40 6.96 0.02
C LEU A 38 -19.25 5.64 0.78
N MET A 39 -18.53 5.61 1.91
CA MET A 39 -18.39 4.40 2.72
C MET A 39 -19.72 3.89 3.28
N LYS A 40 -20.80 4.69 3.27
CA LYS A 40 -22.14 4.22 3.66
C LYS A 40 -22.77 3.30 2.63
N HIS A 41 -22.31 3.35 1.39
CA HIS A 41 -22.89 2.63 0.25
C HIS A 41 -21.92 1.65 -0.40
N GLU A 42 -20.63 1.99 -0.44
CA GLU A 42 -19.63 1.27 -1.28
C GLU A 42 -18.52 0.58 -0.46
N ARG A 43 -18.62 0.55 0.88
CA ARG A 43 -17.62 -0.15 1.71
C ARG A 43 -17.54 -1.62 1.35
N CYS A 44 -16.35 -2.21 1.51
CA CYS A 44 -16.08 -3.63 1.24
C CYS A 44 -16.27 -4.06 -0.22
N MET A 45 -16.57 -3.14 -1.14
CA MET A 45 -16.56 -3.42 -2.57
C MET A 45 -15.13 -3.60 -3.06
N ARG A 46 -14.97 -4.36 -4.14
CA ARG A 46 -13.68 -4.69 -4.75
C ARG A 46 -13.68 -4.34 -6.23
N SER A 47 -12.54 -3.86 -6.72
CA SER A 47 -12.32 -3.68 -8.16
C SER A 47 -12.16 -5.03 -8.85
N SER A 48 -12.07 -5.04 -10.18
CA SER A 48 -11.84 -6.28 -10.96
C SER A 48 -10.55 -7.02 -10.56
N ASN A 49 -9.58 -6.29 -9.99
CA ASN A 49 -8.30 -6.82 -9.51
C ASN A 49 -8.33 -7.11 -8.00
N GLU A 50 -9.52 -7.19 -7.41
CA GLU A 50 -9.81 -7.49 -6.00
C GLU A 50 -9.30 -6.45 -4.98
N TYR A 51 -8.89 -5.27 -5.42
CA TYR A 51 -8.48 -4.21 -4.50
C TYR A 51 -9.68 -3.55 -3.82
N THR A 52 -9.57 -3.33 -2.52
CA THR A 52 -10.50 -2.51 -1.73
C THR A 52 -10.08 -1.04 -1.73
N ALA A 53 -10.96 -0.15 -1.26
CA ALA A 53 -10.62 1.26 -1.11
C ALA A 53 -9.50 1.48 -0.09
N LEU A 54 -9.46 0.70 0.99
CA LEU A 54 -8.39 0.73 1.99
C LEU A 54 -7.02 0.39 1.38
N MET A 55 -6.94 -0.64 0.53
CA MET A 55 -5.68 -1.00 -0.15
C MET A 55 -5.19 0.12 -1.08
N TRP A 56 -6.11 0.78 -1.80
CA TRP A 56 -5.78 1.93 -2.64
C TRP A 56 -5.30 3.14 -1.83
N ALA A 57 -5.97 3.45 -0.71
CA ALA A 57 -5.55 4.51 0.20
C ALA A 57 -4.16 4.25 0.79
N ALA A 58 -3.92 3.02 1.23
CA ALA A 58 -2.66 2.56 1.80
C ALA A 58 -1.51 2.67 0.79
N ALA A 59 -1.70 2.22 -0.45
CA ALA A 59 -0.70 2.36 -1.52
C ALA A 59 -0.31 3.83 -1.81
N ASN A 60 -1.29 4.73 -1.72
CA ASN A 60 -1.12 6.16 -2.00
C ASN A 60 -0.77 7.00 -0.77
N GLY A 61 -0.52 6.37 0.38
CA GLY A 61 -0.10 7.08 1.60
C GLY A 61 -1.17 7.96 2.22
N ARG A 62 -2.46 7.68 1.99
CA ARG A 62 -3.57 8.50 2.49
C ARG A 62 -3.94 8.11 3.93
N ALA A 63 -3.07 8.40 4.88
CA ALA A 63 -3.19 7.96 6.28
C ALA A 63 -4.55 8.31 6.92
N GLU A 64 -5.09 9.51 6.68
CA GLU A 64 -6.40 9.90 7.22
C GLU A 64 -7.56 9.07 6.63
N VAL A 65 -7.48 8.71 5.35
CA VAL A 65 -8.46 7.79 4.73
C VAL A 65 -8.28 6.37 5.26
N VAL A 66 -7.03 5.93 5.45
CA VAL A 66 -6.72 4.63 6.04
C VAL A 66 -7.38 4.49 7.41
N LYS A 67 -7.25 5.49 8.31
CA LYS A 67 -7.93 5.47 9.61
C LYS A 67 -9.44 5.25 9.50
N LEU A 68 -10.09 5.93 8.55
CA LEU A 68 -11.54 5.84 8.37
C LEU A 68 -11.98 4.47 7.83
N LEU A 69 -11.22 3.93 6.87
CA LEU A 69 -11.56 2.67 6.21
C LEU A 69 -11.09 1.45 7.01
N LEU A 70 -10.11 1.57 7.90
CA LEU A 70 -9.59 0.48 8.72
C LEU A 70 -10.66 -0.15 9.62
N GLU A 71 -11.64 0.63 10.08
CA GLU A 71 -12.74 0.11 10.90
C GLU A 71 -13.74 -0.75 10.13
N VAL A 72 -13.79 -0.63 8.80
CA VAL A 72 -14.80 -1.31 7.96
C VAL A 72 -14.20 -2.31 6.97
N GLU A 73 -12.98 -2.06 6.50
CA GLU A 73 -12.27 -2.87 5.51
C GLU A 73 -10.99 -3.50 6.07
N GLY A 74 -10.64 -3.20 7.33
CA GLY A 74 -9.49 -3.81 8.00
C GLY A 74 -9.58 -5.32 8.02
N GLY A 75 -8.51 -5.99 7.62
CA GLY A 75 -8.48 -7.45 7.56
C GLY A 75 -8.93 -8.05 6.22
N MET A 76 -9.42 -7.23 5.29
CA MET A 76 -9.76 -7.72 3.95
C MET A 76 -8.49 -8.01 3.15
N THR A 77 -8.49 -9.15 2.47
CA THR A 77 -7.37 -9.59 1.64
C THR A 77 -7.76 -9.69 0.17
N LYS A 78 -6.73 -9.58 -0.68
CA LYS A 78 -6.71 -9.92 -2.10
C LYS A 78 -5.82 -11.15 -2.27
N ASN A 79 -6.23 -12.12 -3.09
CA ASN A 79 -5.44 -13.33 -3.37
C ASN A 79 -4.87 -14.00 -2.09
N LYS A 80 -5.68 -14.04 -1.03
CA LYS A 80 -5.42 -14.59 0.32
C LYS A 80 -4.50 -13.76 1.23
N ASP A 81 -3.38 -13.25 0.73
CA ASP A 81 -2.32 -12.73 1.62
C ASP A 81 -1.98 -11.25 1.36
N PHE A 82 -2.55 -10.64 0.32
CA PHE A 82 -2.31 -9.23 0.01
C PHE A 82 -3.29 -8.34 0.79
N THR A 83 -2.77 -7.59 1.75
CA THR A 83 -3.53 -6.69 2.63
C THR A 83 -3.26 -5.23 2.30
N ALA A 84 -3.96 -4.30 2.98
CA ALA A 84 -3.60 -2.90 2.91
C ALA A 84 -2.21 -2.64 3.51
N LEU A 85 -1.82 -3.37 4.56
CA LEU A 85 -0.48 -3.34 5.15
C LEU A 85 0.59 -3.71 4.12
N THR A 86 0.38 -4.77 3.35
CA THR A 86 1.28 -5.17 2.26
C THR A 86 1.40 -4.07 1.19
N ALA A 87 0.28 -3.43 0.83
CA ALA A 87 0.29 -2.32 -0.12
C ALA A 87 1.06 -1.10 0.41
N ALA A 88 0.82 -0.69 1.66
CA ALA A 88 1.55 0.41 2.30
C ALA A 88 3.05 0.13 2.36
N ALA A 89 3.42 -1.10 2.71
CA ALA A 89 4.82 -1.51 2.81
C ALA A 89 5.53 -1.53 1.45
N TYR A 90 4.87 -2.05 0.41
CA TYR A 90 5.39 -2.05 -0.97
C TYR A 90 5.73 -0.64 -1.46
N PHE A 91 4.90 0.35 -1.13
CA PHE A 91 5.11 1.75 -1.53
C PHE A 91 5.82 2.62 -0.47
N GLY A 92 6.34 2.03 0.60
CA GLY A 92 7.11 2.75 1.62
C GLY A 92 6.29 3.76 2.45
N ARG A 93 4.99 3.53 2.62
CA ARG A 93 4.07 4.46 3.29
C ARG A 93 4.08 4.27 4.80
N LEU A 94 5.14 4.73 5.46
CA LEU A 94 5.40 4.51 6.89
C LEU A 94 4.20 4.83 7.81
N ASP A 95 3.54 5.97 7.61
CA ASP A 95 2.39 6.36 8.44
C ASP A 95 1.18 5.43 8.26
N CYS A 96 0.98 4.90 7.05
CA CYS A 96 -0.07 3.91 6.80
C CYS A 96 0.30 2.56 7.43
N VAL A 97 1.56 2.14 7.35
CA VAL A 97 2.06 0.90 7.98
C VAL A 97 1.78 0.93 9.48
N LYS A 98 2.12 2.03 10.18
CA LYS A 98 1.87 2.21 11.61
C LYS A 98 0.40 1.99 11.99
N LEU A 99 -0.52 2.58 11.22
CA LEU A 99 -1.95 2.46 11.45
C LEU A 99 -2.48 1.05 11.20
N LEU A 100 -1.98 0.40 10.14
CA LEU A 100 -2.49 -0.89 9.69
C LEU A 100 -2.00 -2.05 10.56
N LEU A 101 -0.84 -1.90 11.22
CA LEU A 101 -0.30 -2.92 12.12
C LEU A 101 -1.23 -3.29 13.27
N GLU A 102 -2.04 -2.36 13.76
CA GLU A 102 -2.98 -2.64 14.85
C GLU A 102 -4.00 -3.74 14.51
N LYS A 103 -4.34 -3.91 13.22
CA LYS A 103 -5.36 -4.90 12.78
C LYS A 103 -4.86 -5.93 11.78
N GLU A 104 -3.83 -5.62 11.00
CA GLU A 104 -3.39 -6.46 9.88
C GLU A 104 -2.04 -7.15 10.12
N LYS A 105 -1.44 -6.98 11.30
CA LYS A 105 -0.15 -7.59 11.65
C LYS A 105 -0.13 -9.11 11.45
N ASP A 106 -1.14 -9.82 11.95
CA ASP A 106 -1.16 -11.29 11.93
C ASP A 106 -1.38 -11.88 10.52
N ILE A 107 -2.11 -11.15 9.66
CA ILE A 107 -2.48 -11.62 8.31
C ILE A 107 -1.56 -11.10 7.21
N GLY A 108 -0.97 -9.92 7.41
CA GLY A 108 -0.25 -9.17 6.37
C GLY A 108 1.18 -8.79 6.77
N GLY A 109 1.60 -9.05 8.01
CA GLY A 109 2.90 -8.63 8.54
C GLY A 109 4.07 -9.22 7.77
N TRP A 110 4.14 -10.55 7.63
CA TRP A 110 5.24 -11.19 6.91
C TRP A 110 5.30 -10.80 5.42
N PRO A 111 4.19 -10.85 4.65
CA PRO A 111 4.18 -10.31 3.29
C PRO A 111 4.63 -8.85 3.20
N ALA A 112 4.22 -8.00 4.14
CA ALA A 112 4.62 -6.61 4.20
C ALA A 112 6.13 -6.44 4.44
N LEU A 113 6.73 -7.24 5.32
CA LEU A 113 8.17 -7.23 5.55
C LEU A 113 8.93 -7.64 4.29
N CYS A 114 8.52 -8.73 3.63
CA CYS A 114 9.15 -9.19 2.40
C CYS A 114 9.14 -8.12 1.31
N VAL A 115 8.00 -7.49 1.04
CA VAL A 115 7.92 -6.45 0.00
C VAL A 115 8.68 -5.18 0.38
N ALA A 116 8.67 -4.76 1.65
CA ALA A 116 9.42 -3.61 2.10
C ALA A 116 10.94 -3.81 1.93
N ASP A 117 11.45 -5.00 2.24
CA ASP A 117 12.86 -5.33 2.06
C ASP A 117 13.24 -5.44 0.57
N MET A 118 12.39 -6.06 -0.25
CA MET A 118 12.60 -6.14 -1.70
C MET A 118 12.69 -4.75 -2.35
N GLU A 119 11.79 -3.84 -1.98
CA GLU A 119 11.72 -2.47 -2.51
C GLU A 119 12.71 -1.50 -1.82
N GLY A 120 13.36 -1.91 -0.73
CA GLY A 120 14.41 -1.14 -0.05
C GLY A 120 13.89 -0.06 0.90
N HIS A 121 12.67 -0.20 1.44
CA HIS A 121 12.06 0.74 2.39
C HIS A 121 12.57 0.49 3.82
N SER A 122 13.83 0.83 4.09
CA SER A 122 14.51 0.52 5.36
C SER A 122 13.75 0.98 6.60
N GLU A 123 13.10 2.15 6.58
CA GLU A 123 12.31 2.63 7.72
C GLU A 123 11.09 1.74 8.02
N VAL A 124 10.45 1.22 6.98
CA VAL A 124 9.32 0.29 7.11
C VAL A 124 9.82 -1.05 7.62
N VAL A 125 10.94 -1.56 7.08
CA VAL A 125 11.56 -2.81 7.54
C VAL A 125 11.89 -2.73 9.03
N SER A 126 12.63 -1.70 9.44
CA SER A 126 13.00 -1.52 10.86
C SER A 126 11.78 -1.42 11.78
N LEU A 127 10.70 -0.79 11.31
CA LEU A 127 9.47 -0.71 12.08
C LEU A 127 8.79 -2.08 12.21
N LEU A 128 8.65 -2.84 11.12
CA LEU A 128 8.04 -4.17 11.13
C LEU A 128 8.85 -5.16 12.00
N GLU A 129 10.19 -5.11 11.93
CA GLU A 129 11.07 -5.91 12.78
C GLU A 129 10.94 -5.52 14.26
N SER A 130 10.80 -4.23 14.57
CA SER A 130 10.59 -3.77 15.95
C SER A 130 9.27 -4.26 16.55
N GLU A 131 8.28 -4.54 15.69
CA GLU A 131 7.02 -5.16 16.05
C GLU A 131 7.12 -6.69 16.20
N GLY A 132 8.30 -7.27 15.99
CA GLY A 132 8.56 -8.71 16.11
C GLY A 132 8.11 -9.52 14.89
N ILE A 133 7.79 -8.87 13.77
CA ILE A 133 7.45 -9.56 12.53
C ILE A 133 8.73 -10.15 11.95
N GLY A 134 8.71 -11.45 11.67
CA GLY A 134 9.85 -12.16 11.07
C GLY A 134 10.86 -12.77 12.04
N LEU A 135 10.59 -12.75 13.35
CA LEU A 135 11.44 -13.40 14.36
C LEU A 135 11.13 -14.89 14.57
N GLU A 136 10.07 -15.42 13.95
CA GLU A 136 9.76 -16.85 13.92
C GLU A 136 9.83 -17.38 12.46
N GLU A 137 10.90 -18.11 12.16
CA GLU A 137 11.16 -18.74 10.85
C GLU A 137 10.35 -20.03 10.67
N PRO A 138 9.91 -20.35 9.44
CA PRO A 138 10.68 -21.34 8.69
C PRO A 138 10.84 -21.05 7.19
N CYS A 139 12.10 -20.96 6.76
CA CYS A 139 12.61 -21.28 5.41
C CYS A 139 12.38 -20.21 4.34
N LEU A 140 13.23 -19.18 4.33
CA LEU A 140 14.22 -18.95 3.25
C LEU A 140 14.83 -17.59 3.50
N ARG A 141 15.90 -17.61 4.29
CA ARG A 141 16.94 -16.59 4.31
C ARG A 141 17.33 -16.25 2.86
N MET A 142 16.70 -15.23 2.27
CA MET A 142 17.32 -14.53 1.15
C MET A 142 18.64 -14.02 1.73
N SER A 143 19.72 -14.54 1.16
CA SER A 143 21.07 -14.23 1.62
C SER A 143 21.23 -12.71 1.75
N PRO A 144 22.04 -12.21 2.72
CA PRO A 144 22.27 -10.79 2.86
C PRO A 144 22.62 -10.19 1.49
N ARG A 145 21.95 -9.10 1.09
CA ARG A 145 22.37 -8.30 -0.06
C ARG A 145 23.87 -8.09 0.12
N LYS A 146 24.67 -8.59 -0.83
CA LYS A 146 26.10 -8.27 -0.87
C LYS A 146 26.18 -6.75 -0.80
N ALA A 147 26.84 -6.23 0.25
CA ALA A 147 27.24 -4.84 0.28
C ALA A 147 27.87 -4.53 -1.08
N VAL A 148 27.33 -3.54 -1.80
CA VAL A 148 28.02 -2.98 -2.95
C VAL A 148 29.29 -2.36 -2.40
N SER A 149 30.37 -3.14 -2.44
CA SER A 149 31.72 -2.66 -2.26
C SER A 149 32.19 -2.11 -3.59
N GLU A 150 32.24 -0.80 -3.73
CA GLU A 150 33.26 -0.11 -4.53
C GLU A 150 33.83 0.95 -3.59
N ARG A 151 34.89 0.67 -2.82
CA ARG A 151 36.33 0.54 -3.16
C ARG A 151 36.91 1.79 -3.85
N ALA A 152 37.87 2.36 -3.10
CA ALA A 152 39.06 3.13 -3.49
C ALA A 152 38.86 4.57 -4.00
#